data_AF-A0A7J4MRA7-F1
#
_entry.id   AF-A0A7J4MRA7-F1
#
_cell.length_a   1.000
_cell.length_b   1.000
_cell.length_c   1.000
_cell.angle_alpha   90.00
_cell.angle_beta   90.00
_cell.angle_gamma   90.00
#
_symmetry.space_group_name_H-M   'P 1'
#
loop_
_entity.id
_entity.type
_entity.pdbx_description
1 polymer ?
#
loop_
_entity_poly.entity_id
_entity_poly.type
_entity_poly.pdbx_seq_one_letter_code
_entity_poly.pdbx_strand_id
1 'polypeptide(L)'
;MIVQGVSAKEILDSREEKTIFVTIKTNLGDFSASAPNGKSKGKFEKKIYKKNLETDIKTLEKFNDYFTEEIIDKFDDLRRIEDILDGHVGGNTILAFEFALLKALAKEQKKEIWELINPNAKKFPRLVGNCIGGGLHSNIKGAKKPDFQEFLLIPDTKTVKEAWELNKKAKKEAEELLKNADKKFKSEKNDEDAWITSLNEKQVLEILSKLNLPIGLDLAASSFYARKNYNYSNPMLRRSSDEQIGYLTNLIKNYNLFYIEDAFEEQDFSGFAKLTKLFPNRLIVGDDLTVTNQKRLEQAIREKSINALIVKPNQCGSLIEVKNVVKLARKNNLKIIFSHRSGETEESILADLAFGFQADFFKSGITGKEREVKIKRLIEIEDSLKNK
;
A
#
# COMPACT_ATOMS: atom_id res chain seq x y z
N MET A 1 19.43 11.82 -19.25
CA MET A 1 20.45 11.15 -18.39
C MET A 1 20.99 9.92 -19.10
N ILE A 2 22.30 9.64 -18.95
CA ILE A 2 22.94 8.44 -19.51
C ILE A 2 23.29 7.45 -18.38
N VAL A 3 22.79 6.22 -18.50
CA VAL A 3 23.18 5.12 -17.61
C VAL A 3 24.55 4.59 -18.07
N GLN A 4 25.47 4.37 -17.14
CA GLN A 4 26.81 3.85 -17.41
C GLN A 4 27.02 2.45 -16.85
N GLY A 5 26.11 2.01 -15.98
CA GLY A 5 26.07 0.64 -15.50
C GLY A 5 25.01 0.45 -14.43
N VAL A 6 24.70 -0.80 -14.15
CA VAL A 6 23.75 -1.24 -13.14
C VAL A 6 24.36 -2.39 -12.35
N SER A 7 24.13 -2.37 -11.05
CA SER A 7 24.43 -3.49 -10.16
C SER A 7 23.29 -3.66 -9.17
N ALA A 8 23.18 -4.85 -8.59
CA ALA A 8 22.20 -5.10 -7.55
C ALA A 8 22.80 -5.97 -6.44
N LYS A 9 22.24 -5.82 -5.25
CA LYS A 9 22.57 -6.66 -4.10
C LYS A 9 21.32 -6.99 -3.31
N GLU A 10 21.46 -8.01 -2.47
CA GLU A 10 20.48 -8.35 -1.46
C GLU A 10 20.60 -7.42 -0.25
N ILE A 11 19.44 -6.99 0.27
CA ILE A 11 19.30 -6.33 1.57
C ILE A 11 18.14 -6.98 2.33
N LEU A 12 17.90 -6.55 3.56
CA LEU A 12 16.75 -6.96 4.36
C LEU A 12 15.67 -5.87 4.37
N ASP A 13 14.41 -6.28 4.33
CA ASP A 13 13.25 -5.41 4.58
C ASP A 13 12.96 -5.29 6.10
N SER A 14 11.91 -4.54 6.46
CA SER A 14 11.48 -4.30 7.84
C SER A 14 11.05 -5.56 8.60
N ARG A 15 10.92 -6.71 7.93
CA ARG A 15 10.59 -8.02 8.51
C ARG A 15 11.77 -8.98 8.48
N GLU A 16 12.97 -8.48 8.20
CA GLU A 16 14.20 -9.27 8.03
C GLU A 16 14.11 -10.27 6.85
N GLU A 17 13.22 -10.02 5.89
CA GLU A 17 13.14 -10.82 4.66
C GLU A 17 14.02 -10.19 3.56
N LYS A 18 14.66 -11.06 2.76
CA LYS A 18 15.54 -10.64 1.68
C LYS A 18 14.77 -9.88 0.59
N THR A 19 15.28 -8.72 0.20
CA THR A 19 14.80 -7.95 -0.94
C THR A 19 15.96 -7.38 -1.77
N ILE A 20 15.63 -6.79 -2.93
CA ILE A 20 16.60 -6.25 -3.87
C ILE A 20 16.91 -4.76 -3.59
N PHE A 21 18.18 -4.41 -3.72
CA PHE A 21 18.70 -3.05 -3.77
C PHE A 21 19.47 -2.86 -5.07
N VAL A 22 18.99 -1.99 -5.95
CA VAL A 22 19.59 -1.70 -7.26
C VAL A 22 20.37 -0.40 -7.16
N THR A 23 21.57 -0.37 -7.72
CA THR A 23 22.40 0.81 -7.90
C THR A 23 22.64 1.04 -9.39
N ILE A 24 22.37 2.25 -9.86
CA ILE A 24 22.71 2.70 -11.22
C ILE A 24 23.87 3.69 -11.14
N LYS A 25 24.82 3.55 -12.06
CA LYS A 25 25.90 4.50 -12.28
C LYS A 25 25.51 5.38 -13.44
N THR A 26 25.70 6.69 -13.31
CA THR A 26 25.36 7.67 -14.33
C THR A 26 26.46 8.70 -14.44
N ASN A 27 26.39 9.55 -15.47
CA ASN A 27 27.25 10.73 -15.59
C ASN A 27 27.09 11.75 -14.44
N LEU A 28 26.11 11.58 -13.55
CA LEU A 28 25.83 12.44 -12.40
C LEU A 28 26.23 11.83 -11.05
N GLY A 29 26.75 10.60 -11.06
CA GLY A 29 27.06 9.80 -9.88
C GLY A 29 26.14 8.57 -9.74
N ASP A 30 26.18 7.98 -8.55
CA ASP A 30 25.51 6.72 -8.25
C ASP A 30 24.17 6.97 -7.55
N PHE A 31 23.13 6.29 -8.01
CA PHE A 31 21.78 6.37 -7.44
C PHE A 31 21.29 4.99 -7.12
N SER A 32 20.55 4.85 -6.03
CA SER A 32 20.09 3.53 -5.59
C SER A 32 18.69 3.56 -5.03
N ALA A 33 18.01 2.43 -5.12
CA ALA A 33 16.71 2.23 -4.55
C ALA A 33 16.46 0.76 -4.24
N SER A 34 15.41 0.51 -3.47
CA SER A 34 14.98 -0.84 -3.07
C SER A 34 13.49 -1.03 -3.28
N ALA A 35 13.07 -2.30 -3.36
CA ALA A 35 11.66 -2.66 -3.49
C ALA A 35 11.13 -3.33 -2.22
N PRO A 36 9.85 -3.10 -1.87
CA PRO A 36 9.22 -3.72 -0.70
C PRO A 36 8.70 -5.14 -0.99
N ASN A 37 8.38 -5.89 0.06
CA ASN A 37 7.74 -7.21 0.02
C ASN A 37 6.38 -7.20 0.72
N GLY A 38 5.40 -7.96 0.20
CA GLY A 38 4.11 -8.15 0.86
C GLY A 38 3.95 -9.53 1.49
N LYS A 39 3.17 -9.61 2.58
CA LYS A 39 2.79 -10.84 3.28
C LYS A 39 1.47 -11.42 2.76
N SER A 40 0.39 -10.64 2.81
CA SER A 40 -0.83 -10.94 2.04
C SER A 40 -0.57 -10.57 0.58
N LYS A 41 -0.79 -11.53 -0.31
CA LYS A 41 -0.59 -11.38 -1.75
C LYS A 41 -1.85 -11.86 -2.45
N GLY A 42 -2.47 -10.97 -3.22
CA GLY A 42 -3.53 -11.35 -4.13
C GLY A 42 -3.00 -12.37 -5.14
N LYS A 43 -3.85 -13.33 -5.53
CA LYS A 43 -3.48 -14.43 -6.43
C LYS A 43 -3.01 -13.97 -7.80
N PHE A 44 -3.40 -12.76 -8.19
CA PHE A 44 -3.14 -12.18 -9.50
C PHE A 44 -1.98 -11.16 -9.50
N GLU A 45 -1.26 -10.98 -8.39
CA GLU A 45 -0.06 -10.13 -8.34
C GLU A 45 1.06 -10.67 -9.26
N LYS A 46 1.84 -9.75 -9.85
CA LYS A 46 3.08 -10.12 -10.55
C LYS A 46 4.05 -10.77 -9.57
N LYS A 47 4.78 -11.78 -10.03
CA LYS A 47 5.84 -12.39 -9.21
C LYS A 47 6.93 -11.35 -8.91
N ILE A 48 7.31 -11.26 -7.63
CA ILE A 48 8.34 -10.31 -7.18
C ILE A 48 9.71 -10.56 -7.83
N TYR A 49 10.05 -11.84 -8.09
CA TYR A 49 11.25 -12.29 -8.80
C TYR A 49 10.87 -13.33 -9.85
N LYS A 50 11.64 -13.45 -10.94
CA LYS A 50 11.35 -14.44 -12.00
C LYS A 50 11.44 -15.87 -11.47
N LYS A 51 12.54 -16.14 -10.75
CA LYS A 51 12.81 -17.42 -10.09
C LYS A 51 13.13 -17.22 -8.61
N ASN A 52 14.13 -16.39 -8.33
CA ASN A 52 14.54 -15.96 -6.99
C ASN A 52 15.41 -14.70 -7.12
N LEU A 53 15.69 -14.04 -5.99
CA LEU A 53 16.46 -12.80 -5.94
C LEU A 53 17.83 -12.92 -6.62
N GLU A 54 18.58 -14.00 -6.37
CA GLU A 54 19.90 -14.20 -6.96
C GLU A 54 19.86 -14.29 -8.49
N THR A 55 18.83 -14.95 -9.04
CA THR A 55 18.65 -15.07 -10.49
C THR A 55 18.37 -13.70 -11.11
N ASP A 56 17.53 -12.90 -10.46
CA ASP A 56 17.20 -11.56 -10.94
C ASP A 56 18.41 -10.61 -10.89
N ILE A 57 19.23 -10.67 -9.82
CA ILE A 57 20.48 -9.90 -9.72
C ILE A 57 21.43 -10.25 -10.87
N LYS A 58 21.70 -11.55 -11.08
CA LYS A 58 22.55 -12.04 -12.18
C LYS A 58 22.01 -11.65 -13.55
N THR A 59 20.69 -11.64 -13.71
CA THR A 59 20.04 -11.25 -14.96
C THR A 59 20.22 -9.76 -15.22
N LEU A 60 20.08 -8.92 -14.20
CA LEU A 60 20.30 -7.48 -14.31
C LEU A 60 21.76 -7.16 -14.69
N GLU A 61 22.73 -7.84 -14.07
CA GLU A 61 24.15 -7.72 -14.41
C GLU A 61 24.44 -8.16 -15.86
N LYS A 62 23.84 -9.27 -16.30
CA LYS A 62 23.97 -9.75 -17.69
C LYS A 62 23.42 -8.74 -18.70
N PHE A 63 22.39 -7.97 -18.31
CA PHE A 63 21.72 -7.02 -19.19
C PHE A 63 22.35 -5.63 -19.15
N ASN A 64 23.43 -5.45 -18.37
CA ASN A 64 24.07 -4.16 -18.14
C ASN A 64 24.33 -3.36 -19.43
N ASP A 65 24.88 -4.01 -20.45
CA ASP A 65 25.27 -3.37 -21.71
C ASP A 65 24.07 -2.85 -22.53
N TYR A 66 22.87 -3.41 -22.33
CA TYR A 66 21.64 -2.90 -22.97
C TYR A 66 21.17 -1.58 -22.37
N PHE A 67 21.59 -1.26 -21.13
CA PHE A 67 21.20 -0.02 -20.48
C PHE A 67 22.20 1.11 -20.72
N THR A 68 23.46 0.80 -21.04
CA THR A 68 24.54 1.80 -21.11
C THR A 68 24.40 2.82 -22.24
N GLU A 69 23.55 2.54 -23.22
CA GLU A 69 23.26 3.44 -24.34
C GLU A 69 21.88 4.10 -24.22
N GLU A 70 21.08 3.74 -23.21
CA GLU A 70 19.75 4.28 -23.02
C GLU A 70 19.80 5.71 -22.46
N ILE A 71 19.18 6.62 -23.20
CA ILE A 71 18.96 8.00 -22.76
C ILE A 71 17.57 8.05 -22.12
N ILE A 72 17.49 8.42 -20.84
CA ILE A 72 16.21 8.59 -20.13
C ILE A 72 16.02 10.07 -19.84
N ASP A 73 14.97 10.68 -20.40
CA ASP A 73 14.72 12.14 -20.31
C ASP A 73 13.35 12.47 -19.69
N LYS A 74 12.42 11.53 -19.65
CA LYS A 74 11.09 11.71 -19.03
C LYS A 74 10.59 10.42 -18.40
N PHE A 75 9.59 10.53 -17.52
CA PHE A 75 8.97 9.39 -16.87
C PHE A 75 8.52 8.29 -17.84
N ASP A 76 7.99 8.66 -19.02
CA ASP A 76 7.49 7.69 -20.00
C ASP A 76 8.59 6.88 -20.69
N ASP A 77 9.86 7.30 -20.57
CA ASP A 77 10.99 6.55 -21.11
C ASP A 77 11.30 5.29 -20.31
N LEU A 78 10.78 5.16 -19.09
CA LEU A 78 10.88 3.94 -18.30
C LEU A 78 10.30 2.71 -19.04
N ARG A 79 9.37 2.92 -19.99
CA ARG A 79 8.86 1.88 -20.89
C ARG A 79 9.99 1.08 -21.56
N ARG A 80 11.07 1.75 -22.01
CA ARG A 80 12.18 1.05 -22.68
C ARG A 80 12.90 0.10 -21.73
N ILE A 81 13.09 0.51 -20.48
CA ILE A 81 13.69 -0.32 -19.43
C ILE A 81 12.78 -1.50 -19.08
N GLU A 82 11.47 -1.24 -18.95
CA GLU A 82 10.48 -2.30 -18.73
C GLU A 82 10.49 -3.32 -19.88
N ASP A 83 10.55 -2.88 -21.14
CA ASP A 83 10.54 -3.74 -22.32
C ASP A 83 11.81 -4.61 -22.43
N ILE A 84 12.99 -4.07 -22.09
CA ILE A 84 14.25 -4.82 -22.03
C ILE A 84 14.18 -5.93 -20.96
N LEU A 85 13.55 -5.65 -19.83
CA LEU A 85 13.50 -6.55 -18.68
C LEU A 85 12.29 -7.49 -18.66
N ASP A 86 11.29 -7.25 -19.51
CA ASP A 86 10.04 -7.99 -19.49
C ASP A 86 10.27 -9.49 -19.71
N GLY A 87 9.57 -10.30 -18.91
CA GLY A 87 9.74 -11.76 -18.92
C GLY A 87 11.08 -12.28 -18.38
N HIS A 88 12.10 -11.44 -18.17
CA HIS A 88 13.44 -11.84 -17.71
C HIS A 88 13.63 -11.73 -16.20
N VAL A 89 13.02 -10.72 -15.57
CA VAL A 89 13.07 -10.48 -14.11
C VAL A 89 11.66 -10.34 -13.52
N GLY A 90 11.55 -10.31 -12.20
CA GLY A 90 10.30 -10.05 -11.50
C GLY A 90 10.05 -8.57 -11.20
N GLY A 91 8.87 -8.29 -10.65
CA GLY A 91 8.37 -6.93 -10.43
C GLY A 91 9.21 -6.10 -9.46
N ASN A 92 9.80 -6.71 -8.42
CA ASN A 92 10.62 -5.96 -7.46
C ASN A 92 11.92 -5.46 -8.10
N THR A 93 12.50 -6.23 -9.01
CA THR A 93 13.73 -5.87 -9.72
C THR A 93 13.51 -4.69 -10.65
N ILE A 94 12.44 -4.73 -11.46
CA ILE A 94 12.06 -3.61 -12.33
C ILE A 94 11.81 -2.36 -11.47
N LEU A 95 10.99 -2.48 -10.44
CA LEU A 95 10.59 -1.34 -9.61
C LEU A 95 11.79 -0.66 -8.93
N ALA A 96 12.70 -1.43 -8.32
CA ALA A 96 13.90 -0.88 -7.68
C ALA A 96 14.81 -0.16 -8.69
N PHE A 97 14.93 -0.69 -9.91
CA PHE A 97 15.68 -0.03 -10.98
C PHE A 97 15.00 1.28 -11.43
N GLU A 98 13.69 1.25 -11.68
CA GLU A 98 12.93 2.45 -12.06
C GLU A 98 13.00 3.54 -10.99
N PHE A 99 12.97 3.17 -9.71
CA PHE A 99 13.15 4.12 -8.61
C PHE A 99 14.54 4.78 -8.61
N ALA A 100 15.60 4.01 -8.87
CA ALA A 100 16.94 4.55 -8.99
C ALA A 100 17.06 5.49 -10.21
N LEU A 101 16.45 5.13 -11.33
CA LEU A 101 16.38 5.97 -12.54
C LEU A 101 15.65 7.28 -12.30
N LEU A 102 14.51 7.26 -11.60
CA LEU A 102 13.76 8.48 -11.28
C LEU A 102 14.54 9.41 -10.36
N LYS A 103 15.28 8.89 -9.37
CA LYS A 103 16.17 9.70 -8.51
C LYS A 103 17.25 10.40 -9.33
N ALA A 104 17.87 9.67 -10.25
CA ALA A 104 18.93 10.19 -11.09
C ALA A 104 18.41 11.22 -12.11
N LEU A 105 17.26 10.95 -12.73
CA LEU A 105 16.58 11.87 -13.65
C LEU A 105 16.15 13.16 -12.94
N ALA A 106 15.61 13.06 -11.73
CA ALA A 106 15.23 14.21 -10.91
C ALA A 106 16.45 15.10 -10.63
N LYS A 107 17.58 14.48 -10.27
CA LYS A 107 18.86 15.18 -10.05
C LYS A 107 19.34 15.89 -11.31
N GLU A 108 19.29 15.24 -12.47
CA GLU A 108 19.69 15.84 -13.76
C GLU A 108 18.87 17.09 -14.07
N GLN A 109 17.56 16.99 -13.92
CA GLN A 109 16.62 18.06 -14.27
C GLN A 109 16.51 19.15 -13.20
N LYS A 110 17.21 18.99 -12.07
CA LYS A 110 17.09 19.86 -10.88
C LYS A 110 15.62 19.99 -10.43
N LYS A 111 14.91 18.85 -10.42
CA LYS A 111 13.51 18.70 -10.04
C LYS A 111 13.39 17.70 -8.91
N GLU A 112 12.24 17.71 -8.24
CA GLU A 112 11.81 16.63 -7.36
C GLU A 112 11.21 15.48 -8.17
N ILE A 113 11.20 14.25 -7.62
CA ILE A 113 10.70 13.08 -8.33
C ILE A 113 9.22 13.23 -8.71
N TRP A 114 8.40 13.80 -7.81
CA TRP A 114 6.99 14.05 -8.09
C TRP A 114 6.78 15.02 -9.28
N GLU A 115 7.71 15.94 -9.54
CA GLU A 115 7.64 16.88 -10.67
C GLU A 115 7.85 16.16 -12.01
N LEU A 116 8.56 15.03 -12.02
CA LEU A 116 8.72 14.18 -13.22
C LEU A 116 7.40 13.50 -13.61
N ILE A 117 6.52 13.27 -12.64
CA ILE A 117 5.22 12.62 -12.82
C ILE A 117 4.17 13.66 -13.19
N ASN A 118 4.09 14.73 -12.38
CA ASN A 118 3.14 15.82 -12.58
C ASN A 118 3.68 17.11 -11.93
N PRO A 119 4.24 18.04 -12.72
CA PRO A 119 4.74 19.31 -12.20
C PRO A 119 3.62 20.23 -11.68
N ASN A 120 2.36 19.93 -11.98
CA ASN A 120 1.19 20.69 -11.53
C ASN A 120 0.49 20.03 -10.33
N ALA A 121 1.12 19.06 -9.67
CA ALA A 121 0.60 18.43 -8.46
C ALA A 121 0.42 19.46 -7.33
N LYS A 122 -0.76 19.44 -6.68
CA LYS A 122 -1.12 20.42 -5.63
C LYS A 122 -1.85 19.79 -4.44
N LYS A 123 -2.63 18.74 -4.68
CA LYS A 123 -3.42 18.10 -3.62
C LYS A 123 -2.57 17.08 -2.86
N PHE A 124 -2.52 17.22 -1.55
CA PHE A 124 -1.93 16.22 -0.67
C PHE A 124 -2.93 15.10 -0.35
N PRO A 125 -2.47 13.84 -0.28
CA PRO A 125 -3.32 12.73 0.10
C PRO A 125 -3.62 12.75 1.61
N ARG A 126 -4.82 12.31 1.99
CA ARG A 126 -5.18 12.10 3.39
C ARG A 126 -4.55 10.82 3.93
N LEU A 127 -3.98 10.87 5.12
CA LEU A 127 -3.29 9.71 5.71
C LEU A 127 -4.29 8.63 6.15
N VAL A 128 -3.94 7.37 5.87
CA VAL A 128 -4.63 6.16 6.36
C VAL A 128 -3.63 5.39 7.22
N GLY A 129 -3.85 5.42 8.53
CA GLY A 129 -2.92 4.88 9.52
C GLY A 129 -3.40 3.58 10.14
N ASN A 130 -2.62 2.51 10.02
CA ASN A 130 -2.88 1.25 10.74
C ASN A 130 -2.61 1.41 12.24
N CYS A 131 -3.66 1.36 13.06
CA CYS A 131 -3.58 1.54 14.51
C CYS A 131 -3.51 0.21 15.26
N ILE A 132 -4.35 -0.75 14.88
CA ILE A 132 -4.46 -2.08 15.49
C ILE A 132 -4.42 -3.12 14.38
N GLY A 133 -3.56 -4.12 14.53
CA GLY A 133 -3.39 -5.19 13.57
C GLY A 133 -4.05 -6.49 14.01
N GLY A 134 -4.67 -7.19 13.07
CA GLY A 134 -5.17 -8.55 13.21
C GLY A 134 -4.73 -9.43 12.06
N GLY A 135 -5.59 -10.36 11.64
CA GLY A 135 -5.39 -11.15 10.41
C GLY A 135 -4.00 -11.79 10.32
N LEU A 136 -3.39 -11.80 9.14
CA LEU A 136 -2.04 -12.35 8.94
C LEU A 136 -0.93 -11.48 9.53
N HIS A 137 -1.21 -10.22 9.89
CA HIS A 137 -0.21 -9.32 10.44
C HIS A 137 0.09 -9.62 11.92
N SER A 138 -0.85 -10.20 12.66
CA SER A 138 -0.68 -10.49 14.08
C SER A 138 -0.53 -12.00 14.35
N ASN A 139 0.64 -12.44 14.80
CA ASN A 139 0.89 -13.82 15.22
C ASN A 139 0.93 -13.93 16.75
N ILE A 140 -0.23 -14.11 17.38
CA ILE A 140 -0.31 -14.36 18.82
C ILE A 140 -0.39 -15.87 19.07
N LYS A 141 0.72 -16.48 19.51
CA LYS A 141 0.73 -17.90 19.89
C LYS A 141 -0.25 -18.14 21.05
N GLY A 142 -1.24 -19.01 20.84
CA GLY A 142 -2.15 -19.47 21.89
C GLY A 142 -3.23 -18.48 22.33
N ALA A 143 -3.42 -17.36 21.62
CA ALA A 143 -4.51 -16.43 21.88
C ALA A 143 -5.33 -16.16 20.62
N LYS A 144 -6.61 -15.86 20.82
CA LYS A 144 -7.46 -15.29 19.77
C LYS A 144 -7.01 -13.87 19.47
N LYS A 145 -7.35 -13.38 18.29
CA LYS A 145 -7.04 -12.05 17.74
C LYS A 145 -8.18 -11.65 16.80
N PRO A 146 -8.30 -10.40 16.35
CA PRO A 146 -9.26 -10.07 15.32
C PRO A 146 -8.88 -10.76 14.00
N ASP A 147 -9.89 -11.20 13.26
CA ASP A 147 -9.74 -11.83 11.95
C ASP A 147 -9.44 -10.78 10.85
N PHE A 148 -9.94 -9.55 11.01
CA PHE A 148 -9.62 -8.43 10.11
C PHE A 148 -8.15 -8.03 10.23
N GLN A 149 -7.54 -7.65 9.10
CA GLN A 149 -6.10 -7.40 9.01
C GLN A 149 -5.68 -6.08 9.64
N GLU A 150 -6.42 -5.00 9.37
CA GLU A 150 -6.08 -3.66 9.87
C GLU A 150 -7.31 -2.87 10.32
N PHE A 151 -7.13 -2.15 11.43
CA PHE A 151 -8.09 -1.18 11.93
C PHE A 151 -7.47 0.21 11.85
N LEU A 152 -8.09 1.06 11.03
CA LEU A 152 -7.47 2.24 10.46
C LEU A 152 -7.98 3.52 11.09
N LEU A 153 -7.08 4.47 11.31
CA LEU A 153 -7.38 5.84 11.68
C LEU A 153 -7.11 6.76 10.48
N ILE A 154 -8.11 7.56 10.14
CA ILE A 154 -8.11 8.39 8.94
C ILE A 154 -8.44 9.83 9.37
N PRO A 155 -7.49 10.59 9.93
CA PRO A 155 -7.75 11.93 10.45
C PRO A 155 -8.11 12.89 9.31
N ASP A 156 -9.09 13.78 9.55
CA ASP A 156 -9.54 14.78 8.58
C ASP A 156 -8.91 16.14 8.90
N THR A 157 -7.75 16.42 8.31
CA THR A 157 -6.94 17.61 8.61
C THR A 157 -6.56 18.34 7.34
N LYS A 158 -6.09 19.59 7.50
CA LYS A 158 -5.68 20.42 6.34
C LYS A 158 -4.27 20.11 5.86
N THR A 159 -3.42 19.58 6.74
CA THR A 159 -2.01 19.32 6.45
C THR A 159 -1.63 17.88 6.79
N VAL A 160 -0.65 17.35 6.06
CA VAL A 160 -0.08 16.01 6.30
C VAL A 160 0.54 15.93 7.69
N LYS A 161 1.22 17.00 8.11
CA LYS A 161 1.85 17.08 9.44
C LYS A 161 0.83 16.98 10.56
N GLU A 162 -0.27 17.73 10.47
CA GLU A 162 -1.36 17.67 11.45
C GLU A 162 -2.02 16.28 11.49
N ALA A 163 -2.28 15.68 10.32
CA ALA A 163 -2.80 14.31 10.24
C ALA A 163 -1.88 13.32 10.96
N TRP A 164 -0.56 13.43 10.76
CA TRP A 164 0.40 12.52 11.34
C TRP A 164 0.49 12.66 12.87
N GLU A 165 0.53 13.89 13.39
CA GLU A 165 0.51 14.13 14.84
C GLU A 165 -0.77 13.61 15.50
N LEU A 166 -1.93 13.83 14.85
CA LEU A 166 -3.21 13.35 15.34
C LEU A 166 -3.29 11.83 15.37
N ASN A 167 -2.78 11.16 14.32
CA ASN A 167 -2.66 9.70 14.29
C ASN A 167 -1.74 9.16 15.40
N LYS A 168 -0.58 9.78 15.63
CA LYS A 168 0.33 9.37 16.72
C LYS A 168 -0.32 9.52 18.09
N LYS A 169 -1.01 10.64 18.34
CA LYS A 169 -1.76 10.88 19.57
C LYS A 169 -2.87 9.84 19.77
N ALA A 170 -3.70 9.64 18.76
CA ALA A 170 -4.81 8.69 18.82
C ALA A 170 -4.32 7.25 19.00
N LYS A 171 -3.23 6.86 18.35
CA LYS A 171 -2.61 5.53 18.55
C LYS A 171 -2.14 5.31 19.99
N LYS A 172 -1.56 6.34 20.63
CA LYS A 172 -1.17 6.26 22.06
C LYS A 172 -2.41 6.16 22.97
N GLU A 173 -3.47 6.90 22.66
CA GLU A 173 -4.73 6.80 23.39
C GLU A 173 -5.39 5.41 23.23
N ALA A 174 -5.34 4.83 22.03
CA ALA A 174 -5.79 3.47 21.77
C ALA A 174 -5.01 2.44 22.60
N GLU A 175 -3.70 2.64 22.80
CA GLU A 175 -2.88 1.78 23.68
C GLU A 175 -3.42 1.76 25.11
N GLU A 176 -3.74 2.92 25.68
CA GLU A 176 -4.28 3.02 27.04
C GLU A 176 -5.68 2.41 27.14
N LEU A 177 -6.52 2.60 26.13
CA LEU A 177 -7.83 1.94 26.06
C LEU A 177 -7.69 0.40 25.95
N LEU A 178 -6.72 -0.09 25.19
CA LEU A 178 -6.42 -1.52 25.07
C LEU A 178 -5.91 -2.12 26.38
N LYS A 179 -5.00 -1.44 27.11
CA LYS A 179 -4.53 -1.89 28.43
C LYS A 179 -5.69 -2.11 29.42
N ASN A 180 -6.70 -1.25 29.34
CA ASN A 180 -7.89 -1.35 30.20
C ASN A 180 -8.86 -2.45 29.75
N ALA A 181 -9.02 -2.65 28.45
CA ALA A 181 -10.02 -3.56 27.88
C ALA A 181 -9.53 -5.01 27.69
N ASP A 182 -8.23 -5.21 27.45
CA ASP A 182 -7.63 -6.50 27.13
C ASP A 182 -6.56 -6.89 28.15
N LYS A 183 -6.92 -7.76 29.08
CA LYS A 183 -6.00 -8.27 30.11
C LYS A 183 -4.77 -9.01 29.54
N LYS A 184 -4.81 -9.42 28.27
CA LYS A 184 -3.70 -10.11 27.59
C LYS A 184 -2.87 -9.15 26.72
N PHE A 185 -3.22 -7.87 26.69
CA PHE A 185 -2.49 -6.86 25.93
C PHE A 185 -1.11 -6.63 26.53
N LYS A 186 -0.08 -6.77 25.70
CA LYS A 186 1.33 -6.64 26.10
C LYS A 186 2.02 -5.40 25.52
N SER A 187 1.27 -4.53 24.84
CA SER A 187 1.84 -3.41 24.07
C SER A 187 2.87 -3.88 23.02
N GLU A 188 2.68 -5.10 22.50
CA GLU A 188 3.42 -5.63 21.36
C GLU A 188 2.85 -5.07 20.07
N LYS A 189 3.70 -5.01 19.04
CA LYS A 189 3.37 -4.44 17.73
C LYS A 189 3.67 -5.43 16.62
N ASN A 190 2.94 -5.31 15.51
CA ASN A 190 3.12 -6.17 14.34
C ASN A 190 4.15 -5.59 13.34
N ASP A 191 4.26 -6.26 12.19
CA ASP A 191 5.13 -5.91 11.05
C ASP A 191 4.94 -4.47 10.50
N GLU A 192 3.82 -3.81 10.85
CA GLU A 192 3.49 -2.44 10.44
C GLU A 192 3.48 -1.46 11.62
N ASP A 193 4.08 -1.87 12.74
CA ASP A 193 4.12 -1.19 14.02
C ASP A 193 2.72 -1.00 14.66
N ALA A 194 1.65 -1.62 14.16
CA ALA A 194 0.31 -1.51 14.73
C ALA A 194 0.17 -2.36 16.00
N TRP A 195 -0.68 -1.94 16.95
CA TRP A 195 -0.87 -2.66 18.21
C TRP A 195 -1.49 -4.04 17.99
N ILE A 196 -1.02 -5.03 18.75
CA ILE A 196 -1.53 -6.40 18.74
C ILE A 196 -2.45 -6.62 19.95
N THR A 197 -3.65 -7.17 19.74
CA THR A 197 -4.65 -7.42 20.80
C THR A 197 -5.33 -8.77 20.64
N SER A 198 -5.85 -9.30 21.75
CA SER A 198 -6.65 -10.52 21.78
C SER A 198 -8.16 -10.33 21.60
N LEU A 199 -8.60 -9.07 21.53
CA LEU A 199 -10.00 -8.69 21.33
C LEU A 199 -10.53 -9.09 19.94
N ASN A 200 -11.85 -9.18 19.81
CA ASN A 200 -12.51 -9.38 18.51
C ASN A 200 -12.74 -8.04 17.77
N GLU A 201 -13.25 -8.10 16.54
CA GLU A 201 -13.42 -6.92 15.68
C GLU A 201 -14.34 -5.87 16.31
N LYS A 202 -15.44 -6.29 16.95
CA LYS A 202 -16.40 -5.37 17.55
C LYS A 202 -15.80 -4.62 18.75
N GLN A 203 -15.09 -5.35 19.61
CA GLN A 203 -14.42 -4.77 20.78
C GLN A 203 -13.32 -3.78 20.35
N VAL A 204 -12.58 -4.09 19.30
CA VAL A 204 -11.59 -3.17 18.72
C VAL A 204 -12.29 -1.92 18.16
N LEU A 205 -13.40 -2.07 17.43
CA LEU A 205 -14.17 -0.94 16.92
C LEU A 205 -14.78 -0.07 18.03
N GLU A 206 -15.22 -0.67 19.14
CA GLU A 206 -15.67 0.07 20.33
C GLU A 206 -14.54 0.93 20.92
N ILE A 207 -13.32 0.41 20.97
CA ILE A 207 -12.14 1.19 21.40
C ILE A 207 -11.89 2.35 20.44
N LEU A 208 -11.80 2.08 19.13
CA LEU A 208 -11.49 3.12 18.14
C LEU A 208 -12.56 4.20 18.05
N SER A 209 -13.84 3.85 18.27
CA SER A 209 -14.94 4.83 18.27
C SER A 209 -14.79 5.92 19.34
N LYS A 210 -14.03 5.66 20.42
CA LYS A 210 -13.76 6.64 21.48
C LYS A 210 -12.73 7.70 21.08
N LEU A 211 -11.95 7.45 20.03
CA LEU A 211 -10.89 8.35 19.56
C LEU A 211 -11.42 9.52 18.72
N ASN A 212 -12.71 9.54 18.37
CA ASN A 212 -13.37 10.60 17.60
C ASN A 212 -12.69 10.93 16.25
N LEU A 213 -12.13 9.92 15.58
CA LEU A 213 -11.60 10.02 14.22
C LEU A 213 -12.41 9.16 13.26
N PRO A 214 -12.45 9.49 11.96
CA PRO A 214 -12.97 8.57 10.95
C PRO A 214 -12.17 7.26 10.95
N ILE A 215 -12.89 6.14 11.04
CA ILE A 215 -12.32 4.79 11.14
C ILE A 215 -12.50 4.06 9.81
N GLY A 216 -11.49 3.27 9.46
CA GLY A 216 -11.55 2.32 8.37
C GLY A 216 -11.19 0.90 8.79
N LEU A 217 -11.45 -0.05 7.91
CA LEU A 217 -11.02 -1.44 8.04
C LEU A 217 -10.36 -1.89 6.75
N ASP A 218 -9.28 -2.65 6.88
CA ASP A 218 -8.83 -3.59 5.86
C ASP A 218 -9.10 -5.00 6.40
N LEU A 219 -10.04 -5.69 5.76
CA LEU A 219 -10.43 -7.01 6.19
C LEU A 219 -9.44 -8.07 5.69
N ALA A 220 -8.86 -7.89 4.51
CA ALA A 220 -8.19 -8.94 3.74
C ALA A 220 -9.01 -10.26 3.74
N ALA A 221 -10.29 -10.18 3.38
CA ALA A 221 -11.26 -11.27 3.62
C ALA A 221 -10.92 -12.58 2.90
N SER A 222 -10.16 -12.51 1.81
CA SER A 222 -9.57 -13.68 1.13
C SER A 222 -8.77 -14.58 2.08
N SER A 223 -8.11 -14.01 3.10
CA SER A 223 -7.26 -14.77 4.04
C SER A 223 -8.02 -15.72 4.96
N PHE A 224 -9.31 -15.48 5.18
CA PHE A 224 -10.19 -16.32 6.00
C PHE A 224 -11.41 -16.86 5.24
N TYR A 225 -11.47 -16.66 3.92
CA TYR A 225 -12.47 -17.29 3.05
C TYR A 225 -12.02 -18.70 2.65
N ALA A 226 -12.77 -19.71 3.08
CA ALA A 226 -12.50 -21.09 2.69
C ALA A 226 -13.80 -21.90 2.63
N ARG A 227 -13.88 -22.80 1.64
CA ARG A 227 -15.04 -23.67 1.42
C ARG A 227 -16.36 -22.88 1.32
N LYS A 228 -16.34 -21.82 0.51
CA LYS A 228 -17.49 -20.92 0.24
C LYS A 228 -18.04 -20.18 1.47
N ASN A 229 -17.25 -20.05 2.53
CA ASN A 229 -17.63 -19.36 3.75
C ASN A 229 -16.47 -18.52 4.28
N TYR A 230 -16.79 -17.41 4.94
CA TYR A 230 -15.87 -16.61 5.73
C TYR A 230 -15.76 -17.22 7.13
N ASN A 231 -14.57 -17.71 7.49
CA ASN A 231 -14.32 -18.44 8.73
C ASN A 231 -13.67 -17.52 9.78
N TYR A 232 -14.48 -16.99 10.68
CA TYR A 232 -14.01 -16.20 11.82
C TYR A 232 -13.52 -17.12 12.93
N SER A 233 -12.44 -16.71 13.58
CA SER A 233 -11.84 -17.41 14.72
C SER A 233 -12.20 -16.77 16.06
N ASN A 234 -12.61 -15.51 16.07
CA ASN A 234 -12.86 -14.75 17.30
C ASN A 234 -14.15 -13.89 17.27
N PRO A 235 -15.31 -14.43 17.68
CA PRO A 235 -15.58 -15.82 18.05
C PRO A 235 -15.61 -16.75 16.83
N MET A 236 -15.54 -18.07 17.07
CA MET A 236 -15.63 -19.05 16.00
C MET A 236 -17.00 -19.01 15.34
N LEU A 237 -17.05 -18.47 14.12
CA LEU A 237 -18.26 -18.32 13.33
C LEU A 237 -17.94 -18.60 11.85
N ARG A 238 -18.93 -19.11 11.13
CA ARG A 238 -18.89 -19.21 9.67
C ARG A 238 -19.99 -18.35 9.10
N ARG A 239 -19.66 -17.57 8.08
CA ARG A 239 -20.62 -16.74 7.36
C ARG A 239 -20.60 -17.11 5.89
N SER A 240 -21.77 -17.37 5.33
CA SER A 240 -22.00 -17.31 3.89
C SER A 240 -21.78 -15.88 3.36
N SER A 241 -21.73 -15.70 2.04
CA SER A 241 -21.59 -14.36 1.45
C SER A 241 -22.72 -13.41 1.83
N ASP A 242 -23.96 -13.88 1.93
CA ASP A 242 -25.10 -13.03 2.32
C ASP A 242 -25.03 -12.64 3.81
N GLU A 243 -24.64 -13.57 4.68
CA GLU A 243 -24.40 -13.26 6.10
C GLU A 243 -23.22 -12.30 6.29
N GLN A 244 -22.18 -12.42 5.45
CA GLN A 244 -21.05 -11.50 5.45
C GLN A 244 -21.49 -10.09 5.07
N ILE A 245 -22.27 -9.92 4.00
CA ILE A 245 -22.85 -8.62 3.61
C ILE A 245 -23.67 -8.04 4.76
N GLY A 246 -24.54 -8.85 5.39
CA GLY A 246 -25.35 -8.41 6.54
C GLY A 246 -24.49 -7.98 7.73
N TYR A 247 -23.44 -8.74 8.04
CA TYR A 247 -22.50 -8.40 9.11
C TYR A 247 -21.78 -7.08 8.85
N LEU A 248 -21.21 -6.91 7.66
CA LEU A 248 -20.51 -5.68 7.27
C LEU A 248 -21.45 -4.48 7.23
N THR A 249 -22.68 -4.65 6.74
CA THR A 249 -23.71 -3.61 6.76
C THR A 249 -23.96 -3.10 8.18
N ASN A 250 -24.03 -4.01 9.15
CA ASN A 250 -24.22 -3.63 10.55
C ASN A 250 -22.99 -2.93 11.13
N LEU A 251 -21.77 -3.40 10.83
CA LEU A 251 -20.56 -2.74 11.29
C LEU A 251 -20.44 -1.31 10.72
N ILE A 252 -20.68 -1.14 9.42
CA ILE A 252 -20.61 0.17 8.76
C ILE A 252 -21.58 1.16 9.39
N LYS A 253 -22.82 0.73 9.68
CA LYS A 253 -23.84 1.58 10.30
C LYS A 253 -23.52 1.90 11.75
N ASN A 254 -23.19 0.89 12.55
CA ASN A 254 -23.02 1.04 14.00
C ASN A 254 -21.76 1.82 14.38
N TYR A 255 -20.69 1.71 13.59
CA TYR A 255 -19.42 2.38 13.86
C TYR A 255 -19.11 3.51 12.85
N ASN A 256 -20.08 3.87 12.01
CA ASN A 256 -19.94 4.93 11.00
C ASN A 256 -18.68 4.78 10.13
N LEU A 257 -18.36 3.54 9.73
CA LEU A 257 -17.10 3.24 9.02
C LEU A 257 -17.00 4.03 7.73
N PHE A 258 -15.89 4.73 7.56
CA PHE A 258 -15.63 5.60 6.41
C PHE A 258 -14.99 4.83 5.24
N TYR A 259 -14.13 3.86 5.57
CA TYR A 259 -13.28 3.15 4.63
C TYR A 259 -13.35 1.63 4.88
N ILE A 260 -13.60 0.86 3.83
CA ILE A 260 -13.74 -0.60 3.89
C ILE A 260 -12.95 -1.20 2.72
N GLU A 261 -11.82 -1.82 3.02
CA GLU A 261 -10.92 -2.49 2.07
C GLU A 261 -11.08 -4.01 2.16
N ASP A 262 -11.12 -4.64 0.99
CA ASP A 262 -11.19 -6.09 0.81
C ASP A 262 -12.24 -6.83 1.67
N ALA A 263 -13.47 -6.29 1.63
CA ALA A 263 -14.63 -6.80 2.35
C ALA A 263 -14.99 -8.26 2.06
N PHE A 264 -14.66 -8.74 0.86
CA PHE A 264 -14.98 -10.07 0.35
C PHE A 264 -13.74 -10.71 -0.27
N GLU A 265 -13.84 -12.00 -0.61
CA GLU A 265 -12.77 -12.70 -1.32
C GLU A 265 -12.49 -12.07 -2.70
N GLU A 266 -11.24 -12.18 -3.15
CA GLU A 266 -10.67 -11.51 -4.32
C GLU A 266 -11.35 -11.78 -5.67
N GLN A 267 -12.31 -12.70 -5.76
CA GLN A 267 -13.13 -12.93 -6.96
C GLN A 267 -14.61 -12.57 -6.81
N ASP A 268 -15.07 -12.10 -5.65
CA ASP A 268 -16.48 -11.78 -5.39
C ASP A 268 -16.85 -10.36 -5.82
N PHE A 269 -16.59 -10.02 -7.08
CA PHE A 269 -16.91 -8.70 -7.66
C PHE A 269 -18.38 -8.29 -7.45
N SER A 270 -19.29 -9.27 -7.43
CA SER A 270 -20.72 -9.08 -7.16
C SER A 270 -20.99 -8.70 -5.69
N GLY A 271 -20.36 -9.36 -4.73
CA GLY A 271 -20.44 -9.01 -3.31
C GLY A 271 -19.97 -7.57 -3.05
N PHE A 272 -18.82 -7.21 -3.64
CA PHE A 272 -18.32 -5.83 -3.64
C PHE A 272 -19.33 -4.85 -4.26
N ALA A 273 -19.91 -5.16 -5.43
CA ALA A 273 -20.90 -4.30 -6.09
C ALA A 273 -22.16 -4.11 -5.25
N LYS A 274 -22.65 -5.16 -4.56
CA LYS A 274 -23.77 -5.06 -3.62
C LYS A 274 -23.44 -4.09 -2.48
N LEU A 275 -22.26 -4.21 -1.87
CA LEU A 275 -21.85 -3.34 -0.77
C LEU A 275 -21.65 -1.88 -1.21
N THR A 276 -21.02 -1.66 -2.36
CA THR A 276 -20.85 -0.33 -2.97
C THR A 276 -22.19 0.33 -3.29
N LYS A 277 -23.18 -0.43 -3.77
CA LYS A 277 -24.54 0.07 -4.00
C LYS A 277 -25.26 0.45 -2.70
N LEU A 278 -25.08 -0.31 -1.62
CA LEU A 278 -25.68 -0.03 -0.32
C LEU A 278 -25.06 1.20 0.36
N PHE A 279 -23.77 1.46 0.12
CA PHE A 279 -23.00 2.50 0.80
C PHE A 279 -22.21 3.39 -0.18
N PRO A 280 -22.89 4.12 -1.09
CA PRO A 280 -22.22 4.90 -2.14
C PRO A 280 -21.34 6.04 -1.60
N ASN A 281 -21.61 6.50 -0.37
CA ASN A 281 -20.88 7.58 0.31
C ASN A 281 -19.73 7.08 1.20
N ARG A 282 -19.48 5.76 1.24
CA ARG A 282 -18.35 5.16 1.96
C ARG A 282 -17.33 4.67 0.95
N LEU A 283 -16.06 4.61 1.32
CA LEU A 283 -15.03 4.08 0.44
C LEU A 283 -15.06 2.55 0.51
N ILE A 284 -15.52 1.91 -0.57
CA ILE A 284 -15.40 0.48 -0.79
C ILE A 284 -14.20 0.28 -1.71
N VAL A 285 -13.14 -0.27 -1.13
CA VAL A 285 -11.79 -0.24 -1.68
C VAL A 285 -11.39 -1.64 -2.10
N GLY A 286 -10.90 -1.78 -3.34
CA GLY A 286 -10.29 -3.01 -3.81
C GLY A 286 -8.78 -2.98 -3.69
N ASP A 287 -8.22 -3.95 -2.99
CA ASP A 287 -6.78 -4.28 -2.98
C ASP A 287 -6.54 -5.59 -3.72
N ASP A 288 -6.69 -6.75 -3.06
CA ASP A 288 -6.56 -8.08 -3.68
C ASP A 288 -7.57 -8.30 -4.82
N LEU A 289 -8.74 -7.64 -4.75
CA LEU A 289 -9.72 -7.64 -5.85
C LEU A 289 -9.12 -7.12 -7.15
N THR A 290 -8.19 -6.16 -7.10
CA THR A 290 -7.67 -5.48 -8.30
C THR A 290 -6.18 -5.68 -8.53
N VAL A 291 -5.40 -5.93 -7.48
CA VAL A 291 -3.94 -6.12 -7.45
C VAL A 291 -3.17 -5.10 -8.31
N THR A 292 -3.62 -3.84 -8.31
CA THR A 292 -3.05 -2.79 -9.19
C THR A 292 -2.95 -3.24 -10.66
N ASN A 293 -3.86 -4.10 -11.13
CA ASN A 293 -3.85 -4.66 -12.48
C ASN A 293 -4.94 -4.04 -13.35
N GLN A 294 -4.57 -3.57 -14.55
CA GLN A 294 -5.50 -2.86 -15.42
C GLN A 294 -6.74 -3.69 -15.80
N LYS A 295 -6.59 -4.97 -16.18
CA LYS A 295 -7.72 -5.80 -16.63
C LYS A 295 -8.72 -6.06 -15.51
N ARG A 296 -8.24 -6.27 -14.28
CA ARG A 296 -9.09 -6.47 -13.10
C ARG A 296 -9.78 -5.18 -12.70
N LEU A 297 -9.09 -4.05 -12.78
CA LEU A 297 -9.70 -2.73 -12.59
C LEU A 297 -10.81 -2.47 -13.61
N GLU A 298 -10.60 -2.77 -14.89
CA GLU A 298 -11.62 -2.66 -15.93
C GLU A 298 -12.86 -3.50 -15.59
N GLN A 299 -12.67 -4.73 -15.09
CA GLN A 299 -13.77 -5.56 -14.60
C GLN A 299 -14.50 -4.92 -13.42
N ALA A 300 -13.76 -4.50 -12.37
CA ALA A 300 -14.35 -3.86 -11.20
C ALA A 300 -15.15 -2.59 -11.55
N ILE A 301 -14.68 -1.81 -12.55
CA ILE A 301 -15.39 -0.64 -13.07
C ILE A 301 -16.68 -1.05 -13.78
N ARG A 302 -16.64 -2.03 -14.70
CA ARG A 302 -17.84 -2.50 -15.42
C ARG A 302 -18.91 -3.01 -14.45
N GLU A 303 -18.49 -3.74 -13.42
CA GLU A 303 -19.37 -4.34 -12.42
C GLU A 303 -19.76 -3.38 -11.29
N LYS A 304 -19.16 -2.17 -11.25
CA LYS A 304 -19.32 -1.18 -10.18
C LYS A 304 -19.01 -1.76 -8.81
N SER A 305 -18.00 -2.62 -8.74
CA SER A 305 -17.61 -3.36 -7.55
C SER A 305 -17.05 -2.43 -6.46
N ILE A 306 -16.27 -1.43 -6.85
CA ILE A 306 -15.55 -0.54 -5.94
C ILE A 306 -15.74 0.92 -6.34
N ASN A 307 -15.55 1.84 -5.39
CA ASN A 307 -15.46 3.27 -5.66
C ASN A 307 -14.08 3.86 -5.28
N ALA A 308 -13.17 3.00 -4.84
CA ALA A 308 -11.80 3.33 -4.46
C ALA A 308 -10.84 2.17 -4.76
N LEU A 309 -9.58 2.49 -5.03
CA LEU A 309 -8.55 1.55 -5.47
C LEU A 309 -7.27 1.70 -4.64
N ILE A 310 -6.76 0.59 -4.10
CA ILE A 310 -5.38 0.51 -3.62
C ILE A 310 -4.44 0.41 -4.82
N VAL A 311 -3.39 1.23 -4.80
CA VAL A 311 -2.28 1.21 -5.76
C VAL A 311 -1.01 0.86 -4.99
N LYS A 312 -0.49 -0.33 -5.26
CA LYS A 312 0.78 -0.84 -4.76
C LYS A 312 1.68 -1.11 -5.95
N PRO A 313 2.66 -0.22 -6.25
CA PRO A 313 3.48 -0.32 -7.47
C PRO A 313 4.14 -1.69 -7.69
N ASN A 314 4.52 -2.38 -6.62
CA ASN A 314 5.14 -3.70 -6.74
C ASN A 314 4.17 -4.84 -7.10
N GLN A 315 2.85 -4.66 -6.99
CA GLN A 315 1.85 -5.66 -7.43
C GLN A 315 1.83 -5.82 -8.95
N CYS A 316 2.04 -4.73 -9.70
CA CYS A 316 2.20 -4.76 -11.17
C CYS A 316 3.69 -4.72 -11.59
N GLY A 317 4.58 -4.20 -10.74
CA GLY A 317 6.02 -4.19 -10.96
C GLY A 317 6.46 -3.38 -12.18
N SER A 318 5.72 -2.29 -12.46
CA SER A 318 5.92 -1.39 -13.61
C SER A 318 5.31 -0.03 -13.28
N LEU A 319 6.12 1.02 -13.30
CA LEU A 319 5.63 2.38 -13.06
C LEU A 319 4.79 2.92 -14.22
N ILE A 320 5.01 2.45 -15.45
CA ILE A 320 4.13 2.80 -16.56
C ILE A 320 2.76 2.12 -16.41
N GLU A 321 2.69 0.87 -15.93
CA GLU A 321 1.43 0.22 -15.61
C GLU A 321 0.70 0.94 -14.47
N VAL A 322 1.41 1.36 -13.41
CA VAL A 322 0.85 2.22 -12.36
C VAL A 322 0.22 3.49 -12.95
N LYS A 323 0.93 4.18 -13.85
CA LYS A 323 0.41 5.39 -14.54
C LYS A 323 -0.89 5.08 -15.29
N ASN A 324 -0.95 3.96 -16.00
CA ASN A 324 -2.13 3.54 -16.76
C ASN A 324 -3.32 3.20 -15.84
N VAL A 325 -3.07 2.47 -14.76
CA VAL A 325 -4.06 2.10 -13.74
C VAL A 325 -4.64 3.34 -13.06
N VAL A 326 -3.77 4.26 -12.62
CA VAL A 326 -4.18 5.54 -12.02
C VAL A 326 -5.02 6.36 -13.01
N LYS A 327 -4.59 6.46 -14.28
CA LYS A 327 -5.34 7.18 -15.31
C LYS A 327 -6.72 6.57 -15.55
N LEU A 328 -6.81 5.24 -15.61
CA LEU A 328 -8.08 4.53 -15.77
C LEU A 328 -9.01 4.74 -14.57
N ALA A 329 -8.48 4.66 -13.34
CA ALA A 329 -9.23 4.89 -12.12
C ALA A 329 -9.77 6.33 -12.06
N ARG A 330 -8.93 7.33 -12.38
CA ARG A 330 -9.33 8.75 -12.46
C ARG A 330 -10.43 8.98 -13.49
N LYS A 331 -10.30 8.42 -14.69
CA LYS A 331 -11.31 8.54 -15.75
C LYS A 331 -12.69 8.02 -15.32
N ASN A 332 -12.72 7.08 -14.37
CA ASN A 332 -13.94 6.48 -13.84
C ASN A 332 -14.31 6.97 -12.43
N ASN A 333 -13.77 8.12 -12.01
CA ASN A 333 -14.07 8.78 -10.73
C ASN A 333 -13.78 7.93 -9.48
N LEU A 334 -12.90 6.95 -9.58
CA LEU A 334 -12.46 6.19 -8.41
C LEU A 334 -11.50 7.03 -7.55
N LYS A 335 -11.59 6.85 -6.24
CA LYS A 335 -10.58 7.35 -5.30
C LYS A 335 -9.33 6.49 -5.38
N ILE A 336 -8.17 7.12 -5.23
CA ILE A 336 -6.88 6.43 -5.37
C ILE A 336 -6.14 6.48 -4.05
N ILE A 337 -5.69 5.33 -3.58
CA ILE A 337 -4.94 5.16 -2.35
C ILE A 337 -3.59 4.54 -2.69
N PHE A 338 -2.51 5.29 -2.56
CA PHE A 338 -1.17 4.71 -2.63
C PHE A 338 -0.87 4.03 -1.30
N SER A 339 -0.41 2.78 -1.37
CA SER A 339 -0.21 1.95 -0.19
C SER A 339 1.17 1.32 -0.15
N HIS A 340 1.73 1.27 1.05
CA HIS A 340 2.93 0.50 1.39
C HIS A 340 2.70 -1.02 1.26
N ARG A 341 3.75 -1.81 1.48
CA ARG A 341 3.62 -3.25 1.78
C ARG A 341 3.98 -3.57 3.23
N SER A 342 3.63 -4.74 3.71
CA SER A 342 3.94 -5.17 5.09
C SER A 342 5.45 -5.28 5.37
N GLY A 343 6.28 -5.63 4.39
CA GLY A 343 7.75 -5.54 4.44
C GLY A 343 8.24 -4.34 3.65
N GLU A 344 8.51 -3.24 4.31
CA GLU A 344 9.02 -2.03 3.65
C GLU A 344 10.53 -1.89 3.82
N THR A 345 11.11 -0.96 3.05
CA THR A 345 12.47 -0.48 3.26
C THR A 345 12.45 0.99 3.67
N GLU A 346 13.60 1.63 3.81
CA GLU A 346 13.67 3.08 4.04
C GLU A 346 13.41 3.92 2.77
N GLU A 347 13.04 3.28 1.65
CA GLU A 347 12.73 3.97 0.39
C GLU A 347 11.50 4.86 0.54
N SER A 348 11.64 6.17 0.31
CA SER A 348 10.53 7.13 0.51
C SER A 348 9.77 7.48 -0.77
N ILE A 349 10.22 7.01 -1.94
CA ILE A 349 9.68 7.39 -3.25
C ILE A 349 8.18 7.15 -3.41
N LEU A 350 7.58 6.22 -2.65
CA LEU A 350 6.13 6.01 -2.63
C LEU A 350 5.36 7.31 -2.30
N ALA A 351 5.93 8.20 -1.48
CA ALA A 351 5.39 9.52 -1.17
C ALA A 351 5.38 10.43 -2.41
N ASP A 352 6.49 10.48 -3.15
CA ASP A 352 6.58 11.23 -4.41
C ASP A 352 5.60 10.70 -5.47
N LEU A 353 5.47 9.37 -5.58
CA LEU A 353 4.49 8.74 -6.46
C LEU A 353 3.07 9.15 -6.06
N ALA A 354 2.72 9.04 -4.77
CA ALA A 354 1.39 9.38 -4.28
C ALA A 354 1.05 10.86 -4.54
N PHE A 355 1.99 11.78 -4.29
CA PHE A 355 1.77 13.20 -4.54
C PHE A 355 1.72 13.53 -6.05
N GLY A 356 2.68 13.02 -6.83
CA GLY A 356 2.75 13.23 -8.28
C GLY A 356 1.53 12.68 -9.02
N PHE A 357 1.07 11.48 -8.68
CA PHE A 357 -0.17 10.91 -9.20
C PHE A 357 -1.45 11.49 -8.58
N GLN A 358 -1.32 12.49 -7.70
CA GLN A 358 -2.43 13.17 -7.03
C GLN A 358 -3.36 12.21 -6.32
N ALA A 359 -2.82 11.27 -5.54
CA ALA A 359 -3.59 10.31 -4.74
C ALA A 359 -4.58 11.03 -3.80
N ASP A 360 -5.73 10.40 -3.53
CA ASP A 360 -6.67 10.92 -2.53
C ASP A 360 -6.27 10.52 -1.12
N PHE A 361 -5.68 9.34 -0.97
CA PHE A 361 -5.24 8.81 0.31
C PHE A 361 -3.85 8.18 0.22
N PHE A 362 -3.19 8.09 1.37
CA PHE A 362 -1.86 7.50 1.51
C PHE A 362 -1.84 6.56 2.72
N LYS A 363 -1.74 5.25 2.46
CA LYS A 363 -1.73 4.18 3.47
C LYS A 363 -0.30 3.73 3.72
N SER A 364 0.30 4.20 4.82
CA SER A 364 1.71 3.94 5.13
C SER A 364 1.96 3.67 6.62
N GLY A 365 0.97 3.18 7.37
CA GLY A 365 1.09 3.00 8.83
C GLY A 365 1.05 4.33 9.60
N ILE A 366 1.44 4.31 10.88
CA ILE A 366 1.45 5.50 11.76
C ILE A 366 2.86 5.81 12.28
N THR A 367 3.55 4.79 12.80
CA THR A 367 4.91 4.87 13.34
C THR A 367 5.76 3.72 12.79
N GLY A 368 7.04 3.69 13.11
CA GLY A 368 8.02 2.73 12.55
C GLY A 368 8.89 3.40 11.49
N LYS A 369 10.18 3.04 11.46
CA LYS A 369 11.20 3.77 10.68
C LYS A 369 10.85 3.85 9.19
N GLU A 370 10.53 2.70 8.60
CA GLU A 370 10.21 2.51 7.20
C GLU A 370 8.85 3.09 6.81
N ARG A 371 7.98 3.36 7.80
CA ARG A 371 6.66 3.98 7.65
C ARG A 371 6.77 5.49 7.67
N GLU A 372 7.43 6.00 8.71
CA GLU A 372 7.59 7.42 8.95
C GLU A 372 8.40 8.10 7.87
N VAL A 373 9.40 7.44 7.27
CA VAL A 373 10.22 8.06 6.21
C VAL A 373 9.39 8.49 5.00
N LYS A 374 8.33 7.76 4.65
CA LYS A 374 7.38 8.17 3.59
C LYS A 374 6.52 9.35 4.02
N ILE A 375 6.01 9.34 5.24
CA ILE A 375 5.17 10.43 5.76
C ILE A 375 5.98 11.72 5.89
N LYS A 376 7.22 11.62 6.40
CA LYS A 376 8.18 12.74 6.48
C LYS A 376 8.47 13.29 5.09
N ARG A 377 8.65 12.43 4.09
CA ARG A 377 8.81 12.87 2.69
C ARG A 377 7.59 13.66 2.17
N LEU A 378 6.35 13.25 2.48
CA LEU A 378 5.17 14.06 2.13
C LEU A 378 5.17 15.41 2.85
N ILE A 379 5.61 15.47 4.10
CA ILE A 379 5.72 16.74 4.86
C ILE A 379 6.80 17.64 4.24
N GLU A 380 7.95 17.09 3.84
CA GLU A 380 8.99 17.84 3.12
C GLU A 380 8.47 18.44 1.81
N ILE A 381 7.70 17.66 1.04
CA ILE A 381 7.06 18.16 -0.18
C ILE A 381 6.06 19.29 0.18
N GLU A 382 5.24 19.11 1.20
CA GLU A 382 4.28 20.12 1.68
C GLU A 382 4.96 21.43 2.08
N ASP A 383 6.04 21.35 2.85
CA ASP A 383 6.79 22.53 3.30
C ASP A 383 7.54 23.18 2.14
N SER A 384 8.05 22.41 1.18
CA SER A 384 8.71 22.96 -0.03
C SER A 384 7.76 23.80 -0.89
N LEU A 385 6.47 23.44 -0.94
CA LEU A 385 5.46 24.13 -1.74
C LEU A 385 4.84 25.34 -1.04
N LYS A 386 4.90 25.40 0.30
CA LYS A 386 4.51 26.61 1.06
C LYS A 386 5.54 27.73 0.94
N ASN A 387 6.80 27.37 0.68
CA ASN A 387 7.93 28.30 0.58
C ASN A 387 8.22 28.76 -0.85
N LYS A 388 7.48 28.25 -1.84
CA LYS A 388 7.47 28.76 -3.23
C LYS A 388 6.31 29.74 -3.38
#